data_AF-A0A6S7HCU5-F1
#
_entry.id   AF-A0A6S7HCU5-F1
#
_cell.length_a   1.000
_cell.length_b   1.000
_cell.length_c   1.000
_cell.angle_alpha   90.00
_cell.angle_beta   90.00
_cell.angle_gamma   90.00
#
_symmetry.space_group_name_H-M   'P 1'
#
loop_
_entity.id
_entity.type
_entity.pdbx_description
1 polymer ?
#
loop_
_entity_poly.entity_id
_entity_poly.type
_entity_poly.pdbx_seq_one_letter_code
_entity_poly.pdbx_strand_id
1 'polypeptide(L)'
;MSFQDVRTALVLSYGDGQIDDEEFVLLYDAYKSTNPAYPYWEFGDFCWEEYDSSEFEAMFRVKQEDIPILVDALRVPETFKCGQGTICDGIEGLCILLKRYSIHNTV
;
A
#
# COMPACT_ATOMS: atom_id res chain seq x y z
N MET A 1 4.13 -13.74 12.94
CA MET A 1 5.00 -14.45 11.99
C MET A 1 4.27 -14.53 10.67
N SER A 2 4.72 -13.77 9.67
CA SER A 2 4.14 -13.69 8.34
C SER A 2 4.67 -14.81 7.42
N PHE A 3 4.02 -15.06 6.28
CA PHE A 3 4.57 -15.94 5.24
C PHE A 3 5.97 -15.49 4.77
N GLN A 4 6.23 -14.18 4.78
CA GLN A 4 7.53 -13.61 4.42
C GLN A 4 8.59 -13.85 5.50
N ASP A 5 8.20 -13.86 6.78
CA ASP A 5 9.10 -14.18 7.89
C ASP A 5 9.58 -15.63 7.77
N VAL A 6 8.66 -16.56 7.45
CA VAL A 6 8.98 -17.98 7.26
C VAL A 6 9.88 -18.17 6.04
N ARG A 7 9.58 -17.53 4.90
CA ARG A 7 10.42 -17.64 3.70
C ARG A 7 11.81 -17.04 3.91
N THR A 8 11.94 -15.97 4.69
CA THR A 8 13.24 -15.43 5.09
C THR A 8 14.03 -16.44 5.94
N ALA A 9 13.38 -17.07 6.92
CA ALA A 9 14.01 -18.10 7.74
C ALA A 9 14.46 -19.31 6.90
N LEU A 10 13.66 -19.76 5.94
CA LEU A 10 14.01 -20.86 5.02
C LEU A 10 15.26 -20.55 4.20
N VAL A 11 15.40 -19.31 3.69
CA VAL A 11 16.60 -18.88 2.95
C VAL A 11 17.85 -18.93 3.84
N LEU A 12 17.73 -18.50 5.09
CA LEU A 12 18.84 -18.58 6.06
C LEU A 12 19.21 -20.03 6.37
N SER A 13 18.22 -20.88 6.66
CA SER A 13 18.44 -22.30 6.95
C SER A 13 19.08 -23.05 5.78
N TYR A 14 18.71 -22.72 4.54
CA TYR A 14 19.34 -23.28 3.35
C TYR A 14 20.79 -22.81 3.21
N GLY A 15 21.06 -21.52 3.42
CA GLY A 15 22.42 -20.97 3.43
C GLY A 15 23.33 -21.58 4.51
N ASP A 16 22.75 -21.93 5.66
CA ASP A 16 23.42 -22.61 6.78
C ASP A 16 23.52 -24.14 6.62
N GLY A 17 23.03 -24.68 5.49
CA GLY A 17 23.05 -26.12 5.20
C GLY A 17 22.19 -26.98 6.14
N GLN A 18 21.19 -26.37 6.78
CA GLN A 18 20.24 -27.08 7.67
C GLN A 18 19.15 -27.82 6.90
N ILE A 19 18.89 -27.40 5.66
CA ILE A 19 17.91 -28.01 4.75
C ILE A 19 18.54 -28.20 3.37
N ASP A 20 18.13 -29.25 2.68
CA ASP A 20 18.59 -29.53 1.32
C ASP A 20 17.78 -28.80 0.24
N ASP A 21 18.18 -28.96 -1.03
CA ASP A 21 17.54 -28.33 -2.18
C ASP A 21 16.05 -28.71 -2.31
N GLU A 22 15.71 -29.96 -2.00
CA GLU A 22 14.38 -30.52 -2.17
C GLU A 22 13.44 -30.01 -1.07
N GLU A 23 13.92 -30.02 0.18
CA GLU A 23 13.25 -29.40 1.32
C GLU A 23 13.05 -27.90 1.10
N PHE A 24 14.08 -27.19 0.63
CA PHE A 24 13.97 -25.77 0.35
C PHE A 24 12.92 -25.48 -0.72
N VAL A 25 12.96 -26.16 -1.87
CA VAL A 25 11.98 -25.92 -2.96
C VAL A 25 10.55 -26.19 -2.50
N LEU A 26 10.31 -27.31 -1.81
CA LEU A 26 8.98 -27.68 -1.34
C LEU A 26 8.44 -26.67 -0.30
N LEU A 27 9.25 -26.32 0.69
CA LEU A 27 8.84 -25.40 1.76
C LEU A 27 8.71 -23.97 1.23
N TYR A 28 9.62 -23.53 0.37
CA TYR A 28 9.61 -22.16 -0.15
C TYR A 28 8.40 -21.88 -1.05
N ASP A 29 7.92 -22.90 -1.80
CA ASP A 29 6.68 -22.83 -2.57
C ASP A 29 5.44 -22.94 -1.66
N ALA A 30 5.44 -23.85 -0.67
CA ALA A 30 4.33 -24.02 0.27
C ALA A 30 4.02 -22.75 1.09
N TYR A 31 5.05 -21.96 1.42
CA TYR A 31 4.90 -20.70 2.14
C TYR A 31 4.78 -19.46 1.23
N LYS A 32 4.54 -19.65 -0.08
CA LYS A 32 4.25 -18.55 -0.98
C LYS A 32 2.87 -17.96 -0.69
N SER A 33 2.86 -16.69 -0.29
CA SER A 33 1.62 -15.93 -0.14
C SER A 33 0.89 -15.80 -1.49
N THR A 34 -0.43 -16.01 -1.49
CA THR A 34 -1.31 -15.69 -2.62
C THR A 34 -1.38 -14.18 -2.87
N ASN A 35 -1.21 -13.37 -1.83
CA ASN A 35 -1.13 -11.92 -1.98
C ASN A 35 0.23 -11.56 -2.59
N PRO A 36 0.26 -10.71 -3.64
CA PRO A 36 1.50 -10.18 -4.18
C PRO A 36 2.31 -9.51 -3.06
N ALA A 37 3.61 -9.77 -3.03
CA ALA A 37 4.52 -9.08 -2.13
C ALA A 37 4.73 -7.65 -2.67
N TYR A 38 3.96 -6.70 -2.14
CA TYR A 38 4.20 -5.28 -2.38
C TYR A 38 5.20 -4.78 -1.34
N PRO A 39 6.24 -4.02 -1.73
CA PRO A 39 7.23 -3.47 -0.80
C PRO A 39 6.65 -2.27 -0.05
N TYR A 40 5.55 -2.46 0.69
CA TYR A 40 4.87 -1.38 1.39
C TYR A 40 5.78 -0.71 2.43
N TRP A 41 6.72 -1.47 3.01
CA TRP A 41 7.71 -0.99 3.98
C TRP A 41 8.75 -0.04 3.38
N GLU A 42 8.85 0.05 2.05
CA GLU A 42 9.74 1.02 1.37
C GLU A 42 9.08 2.40 1.25
N PHE A 43 7.77 2.50 1.50
CA PHE A 43 7.02 3.74 1.44
C PHE A 43 6.65 4.21 2.85
N GLY A 44 6.75 5.52 3.08
CA GLY A 44 6.22 6.13 4.29
C GLY A 44 4.69 6.10 4.32
N ASP A 45 4.13 6.36 5.50
CA ASP A 45 2.70 6.58 5.65
C ASP A 45 2.26 7.80 4.84
N PHE A 46 1.00 7.83 4.40
CA PHE A 46 0.47 8.95 3.64
C PHE A 46 0.47 10.23 4.47
N CYS A 47 1.20 11.25 4.02
CA CYS A 47 1.17 12.58 4.62
C CYS A 47 0.98 13.65 3.54
N TRP A 48 -0.24 14.16 3.43
CA TRP A 48 -0.57 15.21 2.47
C TRP A 48 0.13 16.55 2.76
N GLU A 49 0.63 16.77 3.97
CA GLU A 49 1.41 17.96 4.37
C GLU A 49 2.84 17.95 3.81
N GLU A 50 3.33 16.79 3.33
CA GLU A 50 4.66 16.68 2.74
C GLU A 50 4.73 17.22 1.31
N TYR A 51 3.59 17.36 0.63
CA TYR A 51 3.53 17.89 -0.73
C TYR A 51 3.50 19.43 -0.70
N ASP A 52 4.26 20.05 -1.59
CA ASP A 52 3.98 21.46 -1.88
C ASP A 52 2.65 21.61 -2.63
N SER A 53 2.08 22.81 -2.58
CA SER A 53 0.77 23.11 -3.17
C SER A 53 0.69 22.75 -4.67
N SER A 54 1.77 22.96 -5.42
CA SER A 54 1.81 22.68 -6.86
C SER A 54 1.93 21.19 -7.16
N GLU A 55 2.73 20.46 -6.39
CA GLU A 55 2.82 18.99 -6.46
C GLU A 55 1.49 18.33 -6.10
N PHE A 56 0.83 18.82 -5.04
CA PHE A 56 -0.48 18.32 -4.62
C PHE A 56 -1.53 18.54 -5.71
N GLU A 57 -1.65 19.76 -6.24
CA GLU A 57 -2.60 20.08 -7.29
C GLU A 57 -2.30 19.33 -8.59
N ALA A 58 -1.03 19.12 -8.94
CA ALA A 58 -0.64 18.31 -10.08
C ALA A 58 -1.05 16.83 -9.92
N MET A 59 -0.89 16.26 -8.73
CA MET A 59 -1.22 14.87 -8.44
C MET A 59 -2.73 14.61 -8.34
N PHE A 60 -3.46 15.48 -7.66
CA PHE A 60 -4.87 15.26 -7.29
C PHE A 60 -5.87 16.12 -8.10
N ARG A 61 -5.39 17.11 -8.87
CA ARG A 61 -6.20 18.05 -9.68
C ARG A 61 -7.20 18.87 -8.87
N VAL A 62 -6.93 19.02 -7.57
CA VAL A 62 -7.67 19.85 -6.63
C VAL A 62 -6.68 20.60 -5.76
N LYS A 63 -7.08 21.75 -5.22
CA LYS A 63 -6.24 22.46 -4.27
C LYS A 63 -6.28 21.75 -2.92
N GLN A 64 -5.16 21.79 -2.21
CA GLN A 64 -5.06 21.23 -0.86
C GLN A 64 -6.09 21.85 0.09
N GLU A 65 -6.33 23.16 -0.04
CA GLU A 65 -7.32 23.93 0.75
C GLU A 65 -8.76 23.45 0.55
N ASP A 66 -9.07 22.81 -0.59
CA ASP A 66 -10.42 22.36 -0.92
C ASP A 66 -10.74 20.97 -0.34
N ILE A 67 -9.73 20.25 0.17
CA ILE A 67 -9.90 18.89 0.72
C ILE A 67 -10.94 18.84 1.85
N PRO A 68 -10.92 19.73 2.88
CA PRO A 68 -11.94 19.71 3.92
C PRO A 68 -13.37 19.92 3.39
N ILE A 69 -13.51 20.76 2.35
CA ILE A 69 -14.80 21.02 1.70
C ILE A 69 -15.28 19.75 0.98
N LEU A 70 -14.39 19.06 0.28
CA LEU A 70 -14.70 17.80 -0.41
C LEU A 70 -15.06 16.69 0.57
N VAL A 71 -14.36 16.60 1.70
CA VAL A 71 -14.65 15.64 2.78
C VAL A 71 -16.08 15.81 3.29
N ASP A 72 -16.49 17.04 3.59
CA ASP A 72 -17.85 17.35 4.05
C ASP A 72 -18.90 17.10 2.96
N ALA A 73 -18.67 17.63 1.75
CA ALA A 73 -19.61 17.53 0.64
C ALA A 73 -19.88 16.08 0.20
N LEU A 74 -18.83 15.25 0.18
CA LEU A 74 -18.93 13.83 -0.18
C LEU A 74 -19.30 12.94 1.01
N ARG A 75 -19.40 13.51 2.22
CA ARG A 75 -19.63 12.78 3.48
C ARG A 75 -18.65 11.63 3.65
N VAL A 76 -17.37 11.93 3.45
CA VAL A 76 -16.29 10.96 3.54
C VAL A 76 -16.27 10.37 4.96
N PRO A 77 -16.37 9.04 5.11
CA PRO A 77 -16.19 8.38 6.39
C PRO A 77 -14.83 8.70 7.02
N GLU A 78 -14.76 8.69 8.35
CA GLU A 78 -13.51 8.90 9.09
C GLU A 78 -12.44 7.85 8.73
N THR A 79 -12.86 6.61 8.45
CA THR A 79 -11.98 5.53 8.00
C THR A 79 -12.66 4.66 6.96
N PHE A 80 -11.84 4.05 6.09
CA PHE A 80 -12.27 3.03 5.15
C PHE A 80 -11.56 1.72 5.46
N LYS A 81 -12.31 0.60 5.38
CA LYS A 81 -11.73 -0.74 5.35
C LYS A 81 -11.80 -1.29 3.94
N CYS A 82 -10.64 -1.48 3.32
CA CYS A 82 -10.56 -2.05 1.98
C CYS A 82 -10.82 -3.57 1.98
N GLY A 83 -11.11 -4.14 0.81
CA GLY A 83 -11.36 -5.57 0.66
C GLY A 83 -10.19 -6.46 1.09
N GLN A 84 -8.95 -5.98 0.92
CA GLN A 84 -7.74 -6.66 1.40
C GLN A 84 -7.45 -6.48 2.90
N GLY A 85 -8.33 -5.81 3.64
CA GLY A 85 -8.24 -5.64 5.10
C GLY A 85 -7.48 -4.42 5.59
N THR A 86 -6.78 -3.69 4.72
CA THR A 86 -6.15 -2.39 5.04
C THR A 86 -7.19 -1.40 5.52
N ILE A 87 -6.83 -0.62 6.53
CA ILE A 87 -7.62 0.51 7.03
C ILE A 87 -6.86 1.78 6.71
N CYS A 88 -7.51 2.73 6.05
CA CYS A 88 -6.98 4.07 5.80
C CYS A 88 -7.94 5.12 6.37
N ASP A 89 -7.42 6.31 6.64
CA ASP A 89 -8.26 7.44 7.04
C ASP A 89 -9.07 8.01 5.86
N GLY A 90 -10.07 8.83 6.19
CA GLY A 90 -10.97 9.43 5.22
C GLY A 90 -10.26 10.28 4.17
N ILE A 91 -9.26 11.07 4.57
CA ILE A 91 -8.52 11.97 3.69
C ILE A 91 -7.61 11.15 2.76
N GLU A 92 -6.87 10.18 3.30
CA GLU A 92 -6.07 9.25 2.50
C GLU A 92 -6.95 8.53 1.47
N GLY A 93 -8.10 8.01 1.90
CA GLY A 93 -9.07 7.36 1.02
C GLY A 93 -9.57 8.28 -0.10
N LEU A 94 -9.88 9.54 0.22
CA LEU A 94 -10.28 10.56 -0.76
C LEU A 94 -9.14 10.86 -1.74
N CYS A 95 -7.91 11.05 -1.26
CA CYS A 95 -6.74 11.31 -2.10
C CYS A 95 -6.42 10.15 -3.04
N ILE A 96 -6.58 8.89 -2.60
CA ILE A 96 -6.46 7.70 -3.47
C ILE A 96 -7.50 7.76 -4.60
N LEU A 97 -8.75 8.13 -4.28
CA LEU A 97 -9.82 8.27 -5.27
C LEU A 97 -9.48 9.37 -6.29
N LEU A 98 -9.10 10.55 -5.82
CA LEU A 98 -8.73 11.69 -6.66
C LEU A 98 -7.57 11.36 -7.60
N LYS A 99 -6.53 10.68 -7.09
CA LYS A 99 -5.39 10.24 -7.89
C LYS A 99 -5.77 9.26 -9.00
N ARG A 100 -6.77 8.40 -8.77
CA ARG A 100 -7.29 7.52 -9.84
C ARG A 100 -7.99 8.32 -10.94
N TYR A 101 -8.77 9.34 -10.58
CA TYR A 101 -9.46 10.18 -11.56
C TYR A 101 -8.58 11.22 -12.23
N SER A 102 -7.47 11.65 -11.61
CA SER A 102 -6.53 12.59 -12.20
C SER A 102 -5.79 12.03 -13.42
N ILE A 103 -5.60 10.71 -13.47
CA ILE A 103 -4.93 9.99 -14.57
C ILE A 103 -5.86 9.75 -15.77
N HIS A 104 -7.17 9.61 -15.54
CA HIS A 104 -8.14 9.28 -16.62
C HIS A 104 -8.61 10.48 -17.45
N ASN A 105 -8.20 11.71 -17.12
CA ASN A 105 -8.58 12.93 -17.83
C ASN A 105 -7.51 13.49 -18.79
N THR A 106 -6.44 12.74 -19.07
CA THR A 106 -5.57 13.03 -20.22
C THR A 106 -6.18 12.43 -21.49
N VAL A 107 -6.89 13.29 -22.23
CA VAL A 107 -7.30 13.08 -23.63
C VAL A 107 -6.09 13.28 -24.54
#